data_AF-N0DWC5-F1
#
_entry.id   AF-N0DWC5-F1
#
_cell.length_a   1.000
_cell.length_b   1.000
_cell.length_c   1.000
_cell.angle_alpha   90.00
_cell.angle_beta   90.00
_cell.angle_gamma   90.00
#
_symmetry.space_group_name_H-M   'P 1'
#
loop_
_entity.id
_entity.type
_entity.pdbx_description
1 polymer ?
#
loop_
_entity_poly.entity_id
_entity_poly.type
_entity_poly.pdbx_seq_one_letter_code
_entity_poly.pdbx_strand_id
1 'polypeptide(L)'
;GAAGAMSLVFVYSLDYCRTRLANDAKSGKKGGERQFNGMIDVYKKTIASDGVQGLYRGFVISCVGIIVYRGCYFGFYDTLKPIVLGDSKSFLASFALGYVITISAGLVSYPIDTIRRRMMMTSGEAVKYKGSIDC
;
A
#
# COMPACT_ATOMS: atom_id res chain seq x y z
N GLY A 1 3.80 4.08 14.63
CA GLY A 1 2.44 3.94 14.06
C GLY A 1 1.86 5.28 13.63
N ALA A 2 1.64 6.21 14.58
CA ALA A 2 0.88 7.46 14.37
C ALA A 2 1.38 8.36 13.21
N ALA A 3 2.69 8.55 13.04
CA ALA A 3 3.24 9.35 11.94
C ALA A 3 2.87 8.79 10.56
N GLY A 4 2.86 7.45 10.41
CA GLY A 4 2.47 6.81 9.15
C GLY A 4 0.98 6.97 8.87
N ALA A 5 0.13 6.89 9.89
CA ALA A 5 -1.31 7.11 9.76
C ALA A 5 -1.62 8.56 9.39
N MET A 6 -0.98 9.55 10.02
CA MET A 6 -1.17 10.97 9.68
C MET A 6 -0.70 11.30 8.26
N SER A 7 0.44 10.78 7.81
CA SER A 7 0.87 10.95 6.41
C SER A 7 -0.10 10.29 5.43
N LEU A 8 -0.64 9.12 5.77
CA LEU A 8 -1.65 8.46 4.94
C LEU A 8 -2.93 9.31 4.83
N VAL A 9 -3.34 10.11 5.81
CA VAL A 9 -4.54 10.97 5.66
C VAL A 9 -4.44 11.87 4.41
N PHE A 10 -3.25 12.40 4.13
CA PHE A 10 -3.01 13.27 2.98
C PHE A 10 -2.52 12.51 1.74
N VAL A 11 -1.66 11.52 1.90
CA VAL A 11 -1.02 10.82 0.78
C VAL A 11 -1.91 9.72 0.21
N TYR A 12 -2.83 9.16 0.99
CA TYR A 12 -3.67 8.05 0.56
C TYR A 12 -4.59 8.41 -0.62
N SER A 13 -5.09 9.65 -0.65
CA SER A 13 -5.92 10.15 -1.75
C SER A 13 -5.13 10.21 -3.07
N LEU A 14 -3.85 10.60 -3.00
CA LEU A 14 -2.93 10.61 -4.14
C LEU A 14 -2.55 9.19 -4.58
N ASP A 15 -2.26 8.29 -3.63
CA ASP A 15 -2.00 6.88 -3.91
C ASP A 15 -3.20 6.19 -4.56
N TYR A 16 -4.41 6.50 -4.09
CA TYR A 16 -5.66 6.03 -4.68
C TYR A 16 -5.80 6.51 -6.12
N CYS A 17 -5.60 7.81 -6.37
CA CYS A 17 -5.66 8.36 -7.73
C CYS A 17 -4.63 7.72 -8.65
N ARG A 18 -3.37 7.59 -8.20
CA ARG A 18 -2.31 6.95 -8.95
C ARG A 18 -2.65 5.50 -9.30
N THR A 19 -3.21 4.75 -8.35
CA THR A 19 -3.58 3.33 -8.56
C THR A 19 -4.70 3.19 -9.59
N ARG A 20 -5.75 4.01 -9.50
CA ARG A 20 -6.86 4.03 -10.47
C ARG A 20 -6.38 4.43 -11.87
N LEU A 21 -5.57 5.49 -11.98
CA LEU A 21 -4.98 5.93 -13.25
C LEU A 21 -4.03 4.89 -13.85
N ALA A 22 -3.21 4.23 -13.04
CA ALA A 22 -2.30 3.19 -13.53
C ALA A 22 -3.07 1.98 -14.09
N ASN A 23 -4.19 1.61 -13.47
CA ASN A 23 -5.03 0.52 -13.97
C ASN A 23 -5.88 0.93 -15.17
N ASP A 24 -6.35 2.18 -15.23
CA ASP A 24 -7.03 2.73 -16.40
C ASP A 24 -6.09 2.83 -17.60
N ALA A 25 -4.85 3.27 -17.40
CA ALA A 25 -3.82 3.31 -18.45
C ALA A 25 -3.48 1.90 -18.98
N LYS A 26 -3.49 0.87 -18.11
CA LYS A 26 -3.32 -0.52 -18.53
C LYS A 26 -4.53 -1.03 -19.34
N SER A 27 -5.74 -0.62 -18.98
CA SER A 27 -6.98 -1.00 -19.69
C SER A 27 -7.08 -0.30 -21.05
N GLY A 28 -6.70 0.98 -21.11
CA GLY A 28 -6.60 1.75 -22.36
C GLY A 28 -5.60 1.17 -23.36
N LYS A 29 -4.46 0.63 -22.88
CA LYS A 29 -3.49 -0.08 -23.73
C LYS A 29 -3.99 -1.42 -24.26
N LYS A 30 -5.01 -2.02 -23.64
CA LYS A 30 -5.64 -3.28 -24.07
C LYS A 30 -6.89 -3.07 -24.93
N GLY A 31 -7.16 -1.84 -25.38
CA GLY A 31 -8.32 -1.52 -26.21
C GLY A 31 -9.61 -1.21 -25.43
N GLY A 32 -9.54 -1.08 -24.10
CA GLY A 32 -10.66 -0.58 -23.30
C GLY A 32 -10.79 0.94 -23.35
N GLU A 33 -11.99 1.49 -23.18
CA GLU A 33 -12.18 2.93 -23.05
C GLU A 33 -11.53 3.46 -21.77
N ARG A 34 -10.83 4.61 -21.87
CA ARG A 34 -10.27 5.29 -20.69
C ARG A 34 -11.39 5.80 -19.80
N GLN A 35 -11.47 5.29 -18.58
CA GLN A 35 -12.43 5.75 -17.57
C GLN A 35 -12.05 7.12 -16.98
N PHE A 36 -10.78 7.53 -17.02
CA PHE A 36 -10.32 8.77 -16.40
C PHE A 36 -9.37 9.58 -17.31
N ASN A 37 -9.64 10.88 -17.44
CA ASN A 37 -8.79 11.81 -18.22
C ASN A 37 -7.65 12.43 -17.40
N GLY A 38 -7.59 12.19 -16.09
CA GLY A 38 -6.54 12.73 -15.21
C GLY A 38 -6.86 12.58 -13.73
N MET A 39 -5.94 13.02 -12.86
CA MET A 39 -6.12 12.89 -11.40
C MET A 39 -7.36 13.62 -10.90
N ILE A 40 -7.61 14.83 -11.41
CA ILE A 40 -8.78 15.64 -11.02
C ILE A 40 -10.10 14.96 -11.44
N ASP A 41 -10.10 14.27 -12.57
CA ASP A 41 -11.26 13.53 -13.07
C ASP A 41 -11.55 12.29 -12.20
N VAL A 42 -10.50 11.61 -11.73
CA VAL A 42 -10.61 10.52 -10.74
C VAL A 42 -11.27 11.03 -9.45
N TYR A 43 -10.82 12.18 -8.91
CA TYR A 43 -11.43 12.76 -7.72
C TYR A 43 -12.91 13.10 -7.93
N LYS A 44 -13.23 13.82 -9.00
CA LYS A 44 -14.62 14.22 -9.29
C LYS A 44 -15.55 13.02 -9.44
N LYS A 45 -15.18 12.03 -10.25
CA LYS A 45 -16.00 10.82 -10.47
C LYS A 45 -16.10 9.96 -9.22
N THR A 46 -15.04 9.83 -8.43
CA THR A 46 -15.07 9.05 -7.17
C THR A 46 -15.95 9.73 -6.12
N ILE A 47 -15.85 11.05 -5.95
CA ILE A 47 -16.69 11.79 -5.00
C ILE A 47 -18.15 11.75 -5.44
N ALA A 48 -18.44 11.86 -6.74
CA ALA A 48 -19.81 11.80 -7.26
C ALA A 48 -20.47 10.42 -7.11
N SER A 49 -19.68 9.33 -7.12
CA SER A 49 -20.19 7.95 -7.02
C SER A 49 -20.23 7.40 -5.60
N ASP A 50 -19.13 7.53 -4.86
CA ASP A 50 -18.91 6.90 -3.55
C ASP A 50 -18.60 7.91 -2.42
N GLY A 51 -18.61 9.20 -2.73
CA GLY A 51 -18.30 10.27 -1.78
C GLY A 51 -16.84 10.23 -1.28
N VAL A 52 -16.60 10.95 -0.18
CA VAL A 52 -15.28 11.00 0.48
C VAL A 52 -14.89 9.62 1.04
N GLN A 53 -15.87 8.79 1.42
CA GLN A 53 -15.63 7.44 1.92
C GLN A 53 -15.00 6.52 0.85
N GLY A 54 -15.34 6.71 -0.43
CA GLY A 54 -14.75 5.97 -1.55
C GLY A 54 -13.25 6.22 -1.74
N LEU A 55 -12.78 7.45 -1.43
CA LEU A 55 -11.37 7.83 -1.50
C LEU A 55 -10.52 7.18 -0.39
N TYR A 56 -11.12 6.91 0.78
CA TYR A 56 -10.44 6.29 1.92
C TYR A 56 -10.73 4.79 2.07
N ARG A 57 -11.33 4.16 1.05
CA ARG A 57 -11.62 2.73 1.05
C ARG A 57 -10.31 1.94 1.09
N GLY A 58 -10.10 1.16 2.15
CA GLY A 58 -8.83 0.46 2.44
C GLY A 58 -7.85 1.20 3.36
N PHE A 59 -8.22 2.34 3.94
CA PHE A 59 -7.37 3.07 4.89
C PHE A 59 -7.05 2.23 6.15
N VAL A 60 -8.03 1.50 6.68
CA VAL A 60 -7.84 0.66 7.89
C VAL A 60 -6.82 -0.45 7.64
N ILE A 61 -6.96 -1.20 6.54
CA ILE A 61 -6.01 -2.27 6.19
C ILE A 61 -4.61 -1.71 5.88
N SER A 62 -4.55 -0.49 5.36
CA SER A 62 -3.30 0.24 5.12
C SER A 62 -2.56 0.58 6.41
N CYS A 63 -3.30 1.05 7.43
CA CYS A 63 -2.75 1.31 8.75
C CYS A 63 -2.24 0.01 9.41
N VAL A 64 -3.01 -1.08 9.32
CA VAL A 64 -2.59 -2.40 9.81
C VAL A 64 -1.32 -2.87 9.09
N GLY A 65 -1.27 -2.74 7.75
CA GLY A 65 -0.10 -3.10 6.96
C GLY A 65 1.16 -2.34 7.36
N ILE A 66 1.07 -1.03 7.67
CA ILE A 66 2.22 -0.26 8.17
C ILE A 66 2.68 -0.76 9.54
N ILE A 67 1.75 -1.10 10.42
CA ILE A 67 2.08 -1.62 11.76
C ILE A 67 2.78 -2.96 11.64
N VAL A 68 2.24 -3.88 10.83
CA VAL A 68 2.84 -5.20 10.59
C VAL A 68 4.20 -5.06 9.92
N TYR A 69 4.32 -4.26 8.87
CA TYR A 69 5.60 -4.03 8.18
C TYR A 69 6.67 -3.48 9.13
N ARG A 70 6.33 -2.44 9.93
CA ARG A 70 7.28 -1.90 10.93
C ARG A 70 7.58 -2.90 12.04
N GLY A 71 6.59 -3.65 12.51
CA GLY A 71 6.77 -4.68 13.52
C GLY A 71 7.73 -5.77 13.04
N CYS A 72 7.52 -6.32 11.84
CA CYS A 72 8.41 -7.29 11.24
C CYS A 72 9.79 -6.70 10.94
N TYR A 73 9.88 -5.46 10.44
CA TYR A 73 11.15 -4.81 10.18
C TYR A 73 11.99 -4.67 11.47
N PHE A 74 11.40 -4.16 12.55
CA PHE A 74 12.09 -4.04 13.83
C PHE A 74 12.42 -5.41 14.45
N GLY A 75 11.50 -6.38 14.38
CA GLY A 75 11.75 -7.74 14.88
C GLY A 75 12.88 -8.45 14.15
N PHE A 76 12.93 -8.35 12.81
CA PHE A 76 14.03 -8.91 12.02
C PHE A 76 15.33 -8.14 12.25
N TYR A 77 15.27 -6.81 12.37
CA TYR A 77 16.44 -5.99 12.67
C TYR A 77 17.05 -6.34 14.04
N ASP A 78 16.24 -6.48 15.09
CA ASP A 78 16.71 -6.84 16.43
C ASP A 78 17.25 -8.27 16.51
N THR A 79 16.72 -9.20 15.70
CA THR A 79 17.19 -10.58 15.66
C THR A 79 18.47 -10.74 14.83
N LEU A 80 18.55 -10.07 13.67
CA LEU A 80 19.62 -10.29 12.70
C LEU A 80 20.84 -9.39 12.93
N LYS A 81 20.66 -8.21 13.52
CA LYS A 81 21.75 -7.29 13.86
C LYS A 81 22.80 -7.92 14.81
N PRO A 82 22.44 -8.58 15.93
CA PRO A 82 23.43 -9.20 16.81
C PRO A 82 24.11 -10.42 16.18
N ILE A 83 23.42 -11.14 15.29
CA ILE A 83 23.94 -12.38 14.65
C ILE A 83 24.97 -12.04 13.57
N VAL A 84 24.73 -10.98 12.78
CA VAL A 84 25.52 -10.71 11.58
C VAL A 84 26.52 -9.56 11.78
N LEU A 85 26.23 -8.58 12.64
CA LEU A 85 27.10 -7.40 12.76
C LEU A 85 28.20 -7.50 13.82
N GLY A 86 28.08 -8.39 14.81
CA GLY A 86 29.10 -8.59 15.86
C GLY A 86 29.77 -7.26 16.29
N ASP A 87 31.11 -7.23 16.29
CA ASP A 87 31.92 -6.04 16.59
C ASP A 87 32.50 -5.34 15.34
N SER A 88 32.22 -5.85 14.13
CA SER A 88 32.78 -5.33 12.87
C SER A 88 31.72 -4.62 12.03
N LYS A 89 31.76 -3.29 12.05
CA LYS A 89 30.87 -2.39 11.27
C LYS A 89 31.24 -2.34 9.79
N SER A 90 31.23 -3.47 9.10
CA SER A 90 31.43 -3.47 7.65
C SER A 90 30.17 -2.96 6.94
N PHE A 91 30.31 -1.92 6.12
CA PHE A 91 29.20 -1.28 5.40
C PHE A 91 28.46 -2.27 4.48
N LEU A 92 29.20 -3.15 3.79
CA LEU A 92 28.62 -4.19 2.92
C LEU A 92 27.76 -5.19 3.69
N ALA A 93 28.18 -5.60 4.89
CA ALA A 93 27.42 -6.52 5.73
C ALA A 93 26.12 -5.86 6.24
N SER A 94 26.18 -4.58 6.60
CA SER A 94 25.00 -3.80 7.00
C SER A 94 24.01 -3.62 5.84
N PHE A 95 24.52 -3.41 4.62
CA PHE A 95 23.71 -3.31 3.41
C PHE A 95 23.04 -4.65 3.06
N ALA A 96 23.78 -5.75 3.08
CA ALA A 96 23.25 -7.09 2.82
C ALA A 96 22.16 -7.49 3.84
N LEU A 97 22.38 -7.19 5.13
CA LEU A 97 21.36 -7.35 6.17
C LEU A 97 20.10 -6.55 5.88
N GLY A 98 20.24 -5.25 5.59
CA GLY A 98 19.11 -4.40 5.27
C GLY A 98 18.32 -4.92 4.07
N TYR A 99 19.02 -5.46 3.07
CA TYR A 99 18.41 -6.07 1.89
C TYR A 99 17.59 -7.32 2.24
N VAL A 100 18.16 -8.26 3.00
CA VAL A 100 17.47 -9.48 3.44
C VAL A 100 16.26 -9.17 4.32
N ILE A 101 16.41 -8.23 5.26
CA ILE A 101 15.30 -7.77 6.13
C ILE A 101 14.18 -7.16 5.30
N THR A 102 14.52 -6.35 4.30
CA THR A 102 13.51 -5.69 3.45
C THR A 102 12.76 -6.71 2.59
N ILE A 103 13.45 -7.71 2.05
CA ILE A 103 12.82 -8.79 1.28
C ILE A 103 11.90 -9.63 2.16
N SER A 104 12.38 -10.07 3.33
CA SER A 104 11.58 -10.91 4.23
C SER A 104 10.36 -10.17 4.78
N ALA A 105 10.53 -8.92 5.22
CA ALA A 105 9.42 -8.08 5.66
C ALA A 105 8.43 -7.78 4.51
N GLY A 106 8.93 -7.61 3.29
CA GLY A 106 8.13 -7.44 2.08
C GLY A 106 7.29 -8.67 1.77
N LEU A 107 7.86 -9.88 1.86
CA LEU A 107 7.15 -11.14 1.63
C LEU A 107 6.05 -11.39 2.68
N VAL A 108 6.34 -11.13 3.95
CA VAL A 108 5.35 -11.27 5.04
C VAL A 108 4.20 -10.27 4.89
N SER A 109 4.50 -9.05 4.42
CA SER A 109 3.50 -8.00 4.24
C SER A 109 2.73 -8.11 2.91
N TYR A 110 3.21 -8.93 1.97
CA TYR A 110 2.65 -9.10 0.63
C TYR A 110 1.14 -9.47 0.58
N PRO A 111 0.62 -10.39 1.42
CA PRO A 111 -0.81 -10.68 1.44
C PRO A 111 -1.64 -9.45 1.86
N ILE A 112 -1.16 -8.69 2.84
CA ILE A 112 -1.84 -7.47 3.33
C ILE A 112 -1.82 -6.37 2.25
N ASP A 113 -0.69 -6.22 1.55
CA ASP A 113 -0.55 -5.28 0.43
C ASP A 113 -1.48 -5.66 -0.73
N THR A 114 -1.68 -6.96 -0.97
CA THR A 114 -2.61 -7.46 -1.99
C THR A 114 -4.06 -7.13 -1.64
N ILE A 115 -4.49 -7.34 -0.39
CA ILE A 115 -5.85 -7.01 0.07
C ILE A 115 -6.09 -5.49 -0.02
N ARG A 116 -5.09 -4.69 0.39
CA ARG A 116 -5.15 -3.22 0.26
C ARG A 116 -5.40 -2.80 -1.18
N ARG A 117 -4.63 -3.33 -2.14
CA ARG A 117 -4.79 -2.99 -3.57
C ARG A 117 -6.12 -3.47 -4.14
N ARG A 118 -6.61 -4.66 -3.75
CA ARG A 118 -7.93 -5.14 -4.15
C ARG A 118 -9.04 -4.23 -3.66
N MET A 119 -9.02 -3.82 -2.39
CA MET A 119 -10.02 -2.92 -1.82
C MET A 119 -9.99 -1.50 -2.41
N MET A 120 -8.82 -0.99 -2.78
CA MET A 120 -8.71 0.30 -3.49
C MET A 120 -9.34 0.26 -4.89
N MET A 121 -9.40 -0.92 -5.51
CA MET A 121 -9.94 -1.08 -6.86
C MET A 121 -11.45 -1.24 -6.91
N THR A 122 -12.09 -1.56 -5.78
CA THR A 122 -13.54 -1.78 -5.69
C THR A 122 -14.37 -0.50 -5.64
N SER A 123 -13.76 0.67 -5.44
CA SER A 123 -14.47 1.95 -5.47
C SER A 123 -14.98 2.24 -6.90
N GLY A 124 -16.29 2.48 -7.04
CA GLY A 124 -16.97 2.63 -8.34
C GLY A 124 -17.46 1.35 -9.02
N GLU A 125 -17.25 0.15 -8.45
CA GLU A 125 -17.87 -1.10 -8.95
C GLU A 125 -19.20 -1.41 -8.22
N ALA A 126 -20.08 -2.19 -8.86
CA ALA A 126 -21.39 -2.57 -8.33
C ALA A 126 -21.30 -3.52 -7.12
N VAL A 127 -20.24 -4.34 -7.05
CA VAL A 127 -19.96 -5.25 -5.93
C VAL A 127 -18.88 -4.63 -5.07
N LYS A 128 -19.27 -4.21 -3.87
CA LYS A 128 -18.45 -3.43 -2.95
C LYS A 128 -18.08 -4.28 -1.74
N TYR A 129 -16.81 -4.61 -1.57
CA TYR A 129 -16.32 -5.21 -0.32
C TYR A 129 -16.59 -4.25 0.84
N LYS A 130 -17.27 -4.76 1.87
CA LYS A 130 -17.68 -3.96 3.04
C LYS A 130 -16.57 -3.84 4.08
N GLY A 131 -15.56 -4.71 4.05
CA GLY A 131 -14.43 -4.65 4.96
C GLY A 131 -13.26 -5.55 4.56
N SER A 132 -12.15 -5.42 5.29
CA SER A 132 -10.90 -6.15 5.02
C SER A 132 -11.00 -7.68 5.20
N ILE A 133 -12.03 -8.16 5.89
CA ILE A 133 -12.33 -9.59 6.11
C ILE A 133 -13.22 -10.15 4.99
N ASP A 134 -13.90 -9.27 4.26
CA ASP A 134 -14.82 -9.60 3.16
C ASP A 134 -14.08 -9.75 1.82
N CYS A 135 -12.80 -9.36 1.77
CA CYS A 135 -11.94 -9.29 0.58
C CYS A 135 -11.02 -10.51 0.43
#